data_AF-A0AAP2S475-F1
#
_entry.id   AF-A0AAP2S475-F1
#
_cell.length_a   1.000
_cell.length_b   1.000
_cell.length_c   1.000
_cell.angle_alpha   90.00
_cell.angle_beta   90.00
_cell.angle_gamma   90.00
#
_symmetry.space_group_name_H-M   'P 1'
#
loop_
_entity.id
_entity.type
_entity.pdbx_description
1 polymer ?
#
loop_
_entity_poly.entity_id
_entity_poly.type
_entity_poly.pdbx_seq_one_letter_code
_entity_poly.pdbx_strand_id
1 'polypeptide(L)'
;MPAVTQSLLAGKSVSVVLDLGLCKPGSSNAEPTKTRGGLRIDAFRVTEDGTLAFADDHFSVSREGKPINQFLRYRVHPDGNAEFSMTIFSVPDYRQIDKTLTYQCGIGKGLSFFAGS
;
A
#
# COMPACT_ATOMS: atom_id res chain seq x y z
N MET A 1 -13.95 -10.02 3.06
CA MET A 1 -13.67 -8.90 2.14
C MET A 1 -14.84 -7.98 1.73
N PRO A 2 -16.12 -8.20 2.10
CA PRO A 2 -17.18 -7.24 1.75
C PRO A 2 -17.12 -5.89 2.48
N ALA A 3 -16.78 -5.86 3.78
CA ALA A 3 -17.03 -4.68 4.62
C ALA A 3 -16.19 -3.44 4.28
N VAL A 4 -14.90 -3.59 3.98
CA VAL A 4 -14.03 -2.47 3.59
C VAL A 4 -14.46 -1.91 2.24
N THR A 5 -14.62 -2.79 1.24
CA THR A 5 -15.09 -2.42 -0.10
C THR A 5 -16.47 -1.77 -0.04
N GLN A 6 -17.39 -2.30 0.75
CA GLN A 6 -18.72 -1.72 0.93
C GLN A 6 -18.67 -0.34 1.59
N SER A 7 -17.79 -0.13 2.57
CA SER A 7 -17.60 1.19 3.20
C SER A 7 -17.11 2.21 2.18
N LEU A 8 -16.09 1.85 1.40
CA LEU A 8 -15.55 2.69 0.33
C LEU A 8 -16.58 3.00 -0.75
N LEU A 9 -17.33 2.00 -1.23
CA LEU A 9 -18.39 2.18 -2.23
C LEU A 9 -19.58 3.00 -1.69
N ALA A 10 -19.80 3.01 -0.37
CA ALA A 10 -20.77 3.88 0.27
C ALA A 10 -20.24 5.32 0.49
N GLY A 11 -19.05 5.65 -0.02
CA GLY A 11 -18.43 6.96 0.13
C GLY A 11 -17.83 7.22 1.52
N LYS A 12 -17.69 6.21 2.36
CA LYS A 12 -17.07 6.38 3.68
C LYS A 12 -15.58 6.59 3.55
N SER A 13 -15.07 7.47 4.40
CA SER A 13 -13.65 7.66 4.66
C SER A 13 -13.07 6.37 5.27
N VAL A 14 -12.07 5.75 4.64
CA VAL A 14 -11.40 4.56 5.17
C VAL A 14 -9.90 4.82 5.30
N SER A 15 -9.33 4.51 6.46
CA SER A 15 -7.89 4.52 6.68
C SER A 15 -7.35 3.09 6.64
N VAL A 16 -6.14 2.92 6.12
CA VAL A 16 -5.39 1.67 6.18
C VAL A 16 -4.14 1.85 7.02
N VAL A 17 -3.81 0.85 7.82
CA VAL A 17 -2.54 0.72 8.54
C VAL A 17 -1.81 -0.49 8.00
N LEU A 18 -0.55 -0.29 7.64
CA LEU A 18 0.40 -1.30 7.21
C LEU A 18 1.42 -1.55 8.32
N ASP A 19 1.59 -2.81 8.71
CA ASP A 19 2.69 -3.29 9.55
C ASP A 19 3.49 -4.33 8.76
N LEU A 20 4.60 -3.91 8.18
CA LEU A 20 5.47 -4.80 7.40
C LEU A 20 6.14 -5.88 8.26
N GLY A 21 6.18 -5.73 9.58
CA GLY A 21 6.67 -6.74 10.50
C GLY A 21 5.79 -7.99 10.56
N LEU A 22 4.55 -7.90 10.07
CA LEU A 22 3.61 -9.02 9.97
C LEU A 22 3.45 -9.54 8.53
N CYS A 23 4.11 -8.90 7.57
CA CYS A 23 4.14 -9.32 6.17
C CYS A 23 5.37 -10.18 5.87
N LYS A 24 5.34 -10.89 4.75
CA LYS A 24 6.50 -11.61 4.20
C LYS A 24 7.07 -10.84 3.00
N PRO A 25 8.39 -10.77 2.80
CA PRO A 25 8.94 -10.29 1.54
C PRO A 25 8.34 -11.04 0.35
N GLY A 26 7.85 -10.30 -0.64
CA GLY A 26 7.24 -10.83 -1.87
C GLY A 26 8.21 -10.92 -3.04
N SER A 27 9.46 -10.48 -2.86
CA SER A 27 10.54 -10.57 -3.84
C SER A 27 11.90 -10.62 -3.12
N SER A 28 12.94 -11.06 -3.83
CA SER A 28 14.32 -11.07 -3.33
C SER A 28 14.94 -9.67 -3.15
N ASN A 29 14.22 -8.61 -3.52
CA ASN A 29 14.67 -7.23 -3.32
C ASN A 29 14.15 -6.64 -2.01
N ALA A 30 13.16 -7.28 -1.38
CA ALA A 30 12.59 -6.84 -0.12
C ALA A 30 13.18 -7.65 1.03
N GLU A 31 13.52 -6.97 2.12
CA GLU A 31 13.99 -7.58 3.36
C GLU A 31 12.92 -7.47 4.45
N PRO A 32 12.90 -8.40 5.44
CA PRO A 32 12.06 -8.25 6.62
C PRO A 32 12.35 -6.92 7.33
N THR A 33 11.29 -6.22 7.74
CA THR A 33 11.40 -4.91 8.41
C THR A 33 10.27 -4.75 9.42
N LYS A 34 10.47 -3.88 10.42
CA LYS A 34 9.43 -3.50 11.41
C LYS A 34 8.74 -2.17 11.07
N THR A 35 8.86 -1.75 9.81
CA THR A 35 8.28 -0.49 9.35
C THR A 35 6.76 -0.54 9.43
N ARG A 36 6.18 0.52 9.99
CA ARG A 36 4.74 0.72 10.08
C ARG A 36 4.38 2.05 9.43
N GLY A 37 3.25 2.08 8.76
CA GLY A 37 2.73 3.27 8.11
C GLY A 37 1.21 3.20 8.00
N GLY A 38 0.61 4.30 7.59
CA GLY A 38 -0.81 4.34 7.33
C GLY A 38 -1.19 5.54 6.48
N LEU A 39 -2.34 5.43 5.83
CA LEU A 39 -2.88 6.48 4.98
C LEU A 39 -4.40 6.42 4.98
N ARG A 40 -5.01 7.53 4.58
CA ARG A 40 -6.42 7.56 4.18
C ARG A 40 -6.49 7.12 2.72
N ILE A 41 -7.37 6.18 2.39
CA ILE A 41 -7.59 5.78 1.01
C ILE A 41 -8.32 6.92 0.31
N ASP A 42 -7.62 7.62 -0.58
CA ASP A 42 -8.18 8.73 -1.35
C ASP A 42 -8.95 8.22 -2.57
N ALA A 43 -8.28 7.40 -3.39
CA ALA A 43 -8.88 6.77 -4.57
C ALA A 43 -8.70 5.24 -4.53
N PHE A 44 -9.70 4.53 -5.03
CA PHE A 44 -9.68 3.08 -5.11
C PHE A 44 -10.39 2.60 -6.37
N ARG A 45 -10.14 1.33 -6.74
CA ARG A 45 -10.94 0.58 -7.70
C ARG A 45 -11.18 -0.83 -7.19
N VAL A 46 -12.29 -1.42 -7.63
CA VAL A 46 -12.58 -2.84 -7.44
C VAL A 46 -12.58 -3.48 -8.83
N THR A 47 -11.74 -4.48 -9.03
CA THR A 47 -11.67 -5.22 -10.30
C THR A 47 -12.74 -6.31 -10.37
N GLU A 48 -12.95 -6.87 -11.57
CA GLU A 48 -13.99 -7.88 -11.83
C GLU A 48 -13.85 -9.12 -10.92
N ASP A 49 -12.61 -9.51 -10.60
CA ASP A 49 -12.29 -10.60 -9.66
C ASP A 49 -12.54 -10.24 -8.18
N GLY A 50 -13.05 -9.04 -7.89
CA GLY A 50 -13.31 -8.53 -6.55
C GLY A 50 -12.09 -8.00 -5.80
N THR A 51 -10.92 -7.90 -6.44
CA THR A 51 -9.73 -7.30 -5.81
C THR A 51 -9.93 -5.81 -5.59
N LEU A 52 -9.79 -5.36 -4.33
CA LEU A 52 -9.70 -3.95 -3.99
C LEU A 52 -8.27 -3.47 -4.25
N ALA A 53 -8.10 -2.47 -5.11
CA ALA A 53 -6.81 -1.87 -5.40
C ALA A 53 -6.84 -0.37 -5.16
N PHE A 54 -5.81 0.15 -4.50
CA PHE A 54 -5.61 1.58 -4.26
C PHE A 54 -4.12 1.89 -4.21
N ALA A 55 -3.80 3.18 -4.32
CA ALA A 55 -2.43 3.66 -4.32
C ALA A 55 -2.32 5.02 -3.63
N ASP A 56 -1.09 5.39 -3.32
CA ASP A 56 -0.71 6.71 -2.80
C ASP A 56 0.58 7.14 -3.50
N ASP A 57 0.64 8.41 -3.92
CA ASP A 57 1.84 9.05 -4.46
C ASP A 57 2.44 9.96 -3.39
N HIS A 58 3.40 9.41 -2.64
CA HIS A 58 4.00 10.08 -1.50
C HIS A 58 5.24 10.87 -1.92
N PHE A 59 5.11 12.18 -2.06
CA PHE A 59 6.26 13.07 -2.23
C PHE A 59 7.01 13.23 -0.90
N SER A 60 8.33 13.02 -0.92
CA SER A 60 9.17 13.10 0.27
C SER A 60 10.63 13.40 -0.09
N VAL A 61 11.50 13.37 0.91
CA VAL A 61 12.94 13.56 0.77
C VAL A 61 13.66 12.28 1.15
N SER A 62 14.58 11.83 0.30
CA SER A 62 15.39 10.63 0.55
C SER A 62 16.36 10.83 1.71
N ARG A 63 16.98 9.74 2.17
CA ARG A 63 18.06 9.80 3.19
C ARG A 63 19.27 10.63 2.74
N GLU A 64 19.46 10.81 1.43
CA GLU A 64 20.51 11.65 0.85
C GLU A 64 20.09 13.13 0.72
N GLY A 65 18.91 13.51 1.19
CA GLY A 65 18.41 14.88 1.08
C GLY A 65 17.85 15.26 -0.30
N LYS A 66 17.59 14.28 -1.18
CA LYS A 66 17.07 14.53 -2.53
C LYS A 66 15.54 14.38 -2.59
N PRO A 67 14.81 15.24 -3.33
CA PRO A 67 13.39 15.05 -3.58
C PRO A 67 13.09 13.73 -4.29
N ILE A 68 12.08 13.01 -3.80
CA ILE A 68 11.62 11.73 -4.35
C ILE A 68 10.10 11.67 -4.37
N ASN A 69 9.56 10.84 -5.25
CA ASN A 69 8.16 10.42 -5.23
C ASN A 69 8.09 8.91 -5.02
N GLN A 70 7.36 8.46 -3.99
CA GLN A 70 7.16 7.06 -3.67
C GLN A 70 5.75 6.64 -4.06
N PHE A 71 5.63 5.70 -4.99
CA PHE A 71 4.35 5.11 -5.35
C PHE A 71 4.11 3.88 -4.48
N LEU A 72 3.15 4.00 -3.58
CA LEU A 72 2.69 2.93 -2.70
C LEU A 72 1.46 2.30 -3.33
N ARG A 73 1.47 0.98 -3.55
CA ARG A 73 0.35 0.27 -4.19
C ARG A 73 -0.10 -0.89 -3.33
N TYR A 74 -1.42 -1.02 -3.19
CA TYR A 74 -2.06 -2.04 -2.39
C TYR A 74 -3.05 -2.81 -3.27
N ARG A 75 -3.02 -4.14 -3.17
CA ARG A 75 -4.01 -5.04 -3.77
C ARG A 75 -4.51 -5.96 -2.68
N VAL A 76 -5.82 -6.04 -2.48
CA VAL A 76 -6.43 -6.88 -1.46
C VAL A 76 -7.45 -7.78 -2.14
N HIS A 77 -7.16 -9.07 -2.14
CA HIS A 77 -7.95 -10.10 -2.80
C HIS A 77 -9.17 -10.51 -1.97
N PRO A 78 -10.25 -11.06 -2.57
CA PRO A 78 -11.48 -11.44 -1.85
C PRO A 78 -11.30 -12.44 -0.70
N ASP A 79 -10.23 -13.22 -0.71
CA ASP A 79 -9.86 -14.16 0.35
C ASP A 79 -9.14 -13.48 1.54
N GLY A 80 -8.83 -12.18 1.44
CA GLY A 80 -8.15 -11.39 2.46
C GLY A 80 -6.62 -11.41 2.34
N ASN A 81 -6.05 -12.14 1.38
CA ASN A 81 -4.63 -11.98 1.01
C ASN A 81 -4.40 -10.61 0.38
N ALA A 82 -3.22 -10.06 0.58
CA ALA A 82 -2.91 -8.74 0.07
C ALA A 82 -1.45 -8.60 -0.35
N GLU A 83 -1.23 -7.71 -1.30
CA GLU A 83 0.08 -7.34 -1.80
C GLU A 83 0.29 -5.84 -1.57
N PHE A 84 1.44 -5.51 -1.01
CA PHE A 84 1.95 -4.15 -0.95
C PHE A 84 3.18 -4.04 -1.84
N SER A 85 3.29 -2.96 -2.60
CA SER A 85 4.52 -2.64 -3.32
C SER A 85 4.86 -1.16 -3.23
N MET A 86 6.16 -0.87 -3.23
CA MET A 86 6.71 0.48 -3.23
C MET A 86 7.72 0.62 -4.36
N THR A 87 7.55 1.65 -5.18
CA THR A 87 8.53 2.09 -6.18
C THR A 87 8.91 3.54 -5.92
N ILE A 88 10.20 3.85 -5.95
CA ILE A 88 10.70 5.21 -5.69
C ILE A 88 11.27 5.78 -6.99
N PHE A 89 10.84 6.98 -7.33
CA PHE A 89 11.35 7.76 -8.45
C PHE A 89 12.05 9.03 -7.95
N SER A 90 13.13 9.43 -8.63
CA SER A 90 13.74 10.75 -8.43
C SER A 90 12.88 11.85 -9.02
N VAL A 91 13.08 13.06 -8.52
CA VAL A 91 12.45 14.28 -9.04
C VAL A 91 13.57 15.22 -9.48
N PRO A 92 13.45 15.89 -10.65
CA PRO A 92 12.26 15.98 -11.51
C PRO A 92 12.22 14.97 -12.67
N ASP A 93 13.22 14.11 -12.82
CA ASP A 93 13.36 13.23 -13.98
C ASP A 93 12.43 12.00 -13.96
N TYR A 94 11.78 11.71 -12.82
CA TYR A 94 10.94 10.52 -12.62
C TYR A 94 11.62 9.22 -13.04
N ARG A 95 12.93 9.15 -12.84
CA ARG A 95 13.70 7.91 -13.05
C ARG A 95 13.58 7.04 -11.81
N GLN A 96 13.35 5.76 -11.98
CA GLN A 96 13.34 4.83 -10.85
C GLN A 96 14.74 4.77 -10.23
N ILE A 97 14.85 5.03 -8.92
CA ILE A 97 16.14 5.15 -8.21
C ILE A 97 16.45 3.97 -7.28
N ASP A 98 15.54 3.01 -7.16
CA ASP A 98 15.77 1.74 -6.47
C ASP A 98 14.84 0.66 -7.04
N LYS A 99 15.09 -0.61 -6.73
CA LYS A 99 14.22 -1.72 -7.10
C LYS A 99 12.86 -1.58 -6.41
N THR A 100 11.81 -2.05 -7.09
CA THR A 100 10.48 -2.14 -6.47
C THR A 100 10.53 -3.15 -5.33
N LEU A 101 10.11 -2.71 -4.14
CA LEU A 101 9.93 -3.58 -2.98
C LEU A 101 8.52 -4.15 -3.02
N THR A 102 8.37 -5.42 -2.67
CA THR A 102 7.07 -6.09 -2.60
C THR A 102 6.95 -6.89 -1.31
N TYR A 103 5.76 -6.88 -0.72
CA TYR A 103 5.43 -7.61 0.50
C TYR A 103 4.07 -8.29 0.35
N GLN A 104 4.02 -9.55 0.79
CA GLN A 104 2.81 -10.36 0.89
C GLN A 104 2.25 -10.23 2.31
N CYS A 105 1.06 -9.68 2.42
CA CYS A 105 0.34 -9.35 3.64
C CYS A 105 -1.05 -10.01 3.63
N GLY A 106 -1.86 -9.70 4.64
CA GLY A 106 -3.29 -10.00 4.63
C GLY A 106 -4.06 -9.10 5.59
N ILE A 107 -5.39 -9.09 5.48
CA ILE A 107 -6.23 -8.42 6.48
C ILE A 107 -6.05 -9.08 7.84
N GLY A 108 -5.78 -8.28 8.87
CA GLY A 108 -5.42 -8.75 10.21
C GLY A 108 -4.00 -9.32 10.31
N LYS A 109 -3.26 -9.34 9.20
CA LYS A 109 -1.88 -9.83 9.12
C LYS A 109 -1.04 -8.87 8.30
N GLY A 110 -0.73 -7.73 8.91
CA GLY A 110 0.05 -6.66 8.30
C GLY A 110 -0.78 -5.58 7.62
N LEU A 111 -2.05 -5.82 7.27
CA LEU A 111 -2.99 -4.76 6.89
C LEU A 111 -4.19 -4.71 7.84
N SER A 112 -4.58 -3.50 8.22
CA SER A 112 -5.79 -3.23 9.02
C SER A 112 -6.52 -2.02 8.45
N PHE A 113 -7.85 -2.09 8.39
CA PHE A 113 -8.70 -1.05 7.82
C PHE A 113 -9.65 -0.49 8.86
N PHE A 114 -9.85 0.82 8.83
CA PHE A 114 -10.68 1.56 9.79
C PHE A 114 -11.58 2.51 9.01
N ALA A 115 -12.89 2.23 9.01
CA ALA A 115 -13.87 3.15 8.46
C ALA A 115 -14.15 4.26 9.47
N GLY A 116 -14.15 5.51 8.99
CA GLY A 116 -14.70 6.63 9.73
C GLY A 116 -16.18 6.38 10.01
N SER A 117 -16.61 6.83 11.19
CA SER A 117 -18.02 6.88 11.59
C SER A 117 -18.83 7.80 10.68
#